data_AF-A0A5R9E7K2-F1
#
_entry.id   AF-A0A5R9E7K2-F1
#
_cell.length_a   1.000
_cell.length_b   1.000
_cell.length_c   1.000
_cell.angle_alpha   90.00
_cell.angle_beta   90.00
_cell.angle_gamma   90.00
#
_symmetry.space_group_name_H-M   'P 1'
#
loop_
_entity.id
_entity.type
_entity.pdbx_description
1 polymer ?
#
loop_
_entity_poly.entity_id
_entity_poly.type
_entity_poly.pdbx_seq_one_letter_code
_entity_poly.pdbx_strand_id
1 'polypeptide(L)'
;MRAYGRKVRALIAEHLEGPESDQVIAPVSLASPLFDERLCAMPPREAAAEMGHALRFHLEERIKREDPEKYVRLSQRLEEILREMPGRFEEQIEAFGPLIEQARQEDEEDPRLAGLSPLEQRLYRLLDREAVENPDIDTSAADLRSVVGTVCDTAAHTMAKAAYQGQHQDLALLADKIRMDLVKGRLRPVCTEWTALRDLAERLAAYAAQNRASFLARLRGE
;
A
#
# COMPACT_ATOMS: atom_id res chain seq x y z
N MET A 1 12.86 -14.71 -16.81
CA MET A 1 13.36 -13.54 -16.05
C MET A 1 12.52 -13.37 -14.80
N ARG A 2 13.06 -13.70 -13.63
CA ARG A 2 12.46 -13.46 -12.31
C ARG A 2 13.60 -13.06 -11.39
N ALA A 3 13.85 -11.76 -11.23
CA ALA A 3 15.01 -11.30 -10.47
C ALA A 3 14.81 -9.97 -9.72
N TYR A 4 13.57 -9.59 -9.37
CA TYR A 4 13.31 -8.40 -8.55
C TYR A 4 12.71 -8.70 -7.16
N GLY A 5 12.76 -9.95 -6.71
CA GLY A 5 12.22 -10.38 -5.40
C GLY A 5 13.25 -10.96 -4.41
N ARG A 6 14.56 -10.88 -4.72
CA ARG A 6 15.62 -11.47 -3.89
C ARG A 6 16.63 -10.49 -3.29
N LYS A 7 16.52 -9.18 -3.58
CA LYS A 7 17.43 -8.18 -3.00
C LYS A 7 16.87 -7.42 -1.80
N VAL A 8 15.76 -7.90 -1.22
CA VAL A 8 15.17 -7.38 0.04
C VAL A 8 15.32 -8.39 1.18
N ARG A 9 16.16 -9.43 1.03
CA ARG A 9 16.38 -10.47 2.06
C ARG A 9 17.84 -10.82 2.36
N ALA A 10 18.80 -10.06 1.84
CA ALA A 10 20.21 -10.28 2.15
C ALA A 10 20.92 -8.94 2.20
N LEU A 11 21.04 -8.38 3.39
CA LEU A 11 22.12 -7.51 3.85
C LEU A 11 21.96 -7.35 5.38
N ILE A 12 22.11 -8.49 6.08
CA ILE A 12 22.46 -8.50 7.49
C ILE A 12 23.98 -8.74 7.54
N ALA A 13 24.62 -7.95 8.41
CA ALA A 13 26.02 -7.98 8.82
C ALA A 13 27.06 -7.57 7.77
N GLU A 14 27.61 -6.36 7.93
CA GLU A 14 28.95 -6.22 8.52
C GLU A 14 29.32 -4.76 8.84
N HIS A 15 29.99 -4.61 9.98
CA HIS A 15 30.88 -3.53 10.42
C HIS A 15 30.34 -2.36 11.28
N LEU A 16 30.35 -2.57 12.62
CA LEU A 16 31.08 -1.75 13.59
C LEU A 16 31.09 -2.45 14.97
N GLU A 17 32.26 -2.92 15.39
CA GLU A 17 32.53 -3.36 16.76
C GLU A 17 32.43 -2.16 17.72
N GLY A 18 31.45 -2.21 18.62
CA GLY A 18 31.22 -1.26 19.71
C GLY A 18 30.25 -1.90 20.71
N PRO A 19 30.36 -1.62 22.02
CA PRO A 19 29.82 -2.49 23.07
C PRO A 19 28.32 -2.72 22.95
N GLU A 20 27.93 -3.99 23.11
CA GLU A 20 26.55 -4.48 23.12
C GLU A 20 25.69 -3.66 24.08
N SER A 21 24.76 -2.89 23.54
CA SER A 21 23.57 -2.45 24.24
C SER A 21 22.37 -2.95 23.45
N ASP A 22 21.93 -4.15 23.83
CA ASP A 22 20.71 -4.80 23.35
C ASP A 22 19.47 -4.11 23.94
N GLN A 23 19.32 -2.80 23.66
CA GLN A 23 18.06 -2.11 23.88
C GLN A 23 17.27 -2.16 22.58
N VAL A 24 16.40 -3.16 22.50
CA VAL A 24 15.22 -3.12 21.63
C VAL A 24 14.32 -1.99 22.14
N ILE A 25 14.63 -0.75 21.75
CA ILE A 25 13.72 0.38 21.93
C ILE A 25 12.54 0.10 21.00
N ALA A 26 11.35 -0.04 21.56
CA ALA A 26 10.14 -0.13 20.77
C ALA A 26 10.06 1.13 19.88
N PRO A 27 9.99 1.00 18.53
CA PRO A 27 10.07 2.15 17.64
C PRO A 27 9.01 3.17 18.03
N VAL A 28 9.41 4.41 18.28
CA VAL A 28 8.42 5.47 18.46
C VAL A 28 7.76 5.68 17.11
N SER A 29 6.43 5.51 17.06
CA SER A 29 5.67 5.75 15.85
C SER A 29 5.82 7.20 15.41
N LEU A 30 6.12 7.44 14.12
CA LEU A 30 6.09 8.80 13.53
C LEU A 30 4.75 9.51 13.73
N ALA A 31 3.66 8.75 13.91
CA ALA A 31 2.32 9.23 14.18
C ALA A 31 2.07 9.56 15.65
N SER A 32 3.04 9.34 16.54
CA SER A 32 2.93 9.71 17.95
C SER A 32 2.96 11.24 18.10
N PRO A 33 2.00 11.85 18.82
CA PRO A 33 2.01 13.30 19.08
C PRO A 33 3.20 13.73 19.95
N LEU A 34 3.83 12.79 20.66
CA LEU A 34 5.00 13.04 21.50
C LEU A 34 6.33 12.79 20.77
N PHE A 35 6.30 12.46 19.47
CA PHE A 35 7.50 12.09 18.72
C PHE A 35 8.53 13.23 18.73
N ASP A 36 8.11 14.43 18.34
CA ASP A 36 9.00 15.59 18.22
C ASP A 36 9.53 16.03 19.60
N GLU A 37 8.68 16.01 20.63
CA GLU A 37 9.08 16.34 22.01
C GLU A 37 10.16 15.40 22.55
N ARG A 38 10.06 14.09 22.24
CA ARG A 38 11.04 13.09 22.67
C ARG A 38 12.38 13.27 21.96
N LEU A 39 12.37 13.58 20.67
CA LEU A 39 13.59 13.83 19.91
C LEU A 39 14.35 15.05 20.43
N CYS A 40 13.66 16.13 20.78
CA CYS A 40 14.28 17.33 21.35
C CYS A 40 14.97 17.07 22.70
N ALA A 41 14.56 16.04 23.43
CA ALA A 41 15.16 15.65 24.71
C ALA A 41 16.37 14.71 24.57
N MET A 42 16.66 14.21 23.36
CA MET A 42 17.73 13.23 23.11
C MET A 42 19.03 13.89 22.62
N PRO A 43 20.20 13.31 22.95
CA PRO A 43 21.45 13.65 22.29
C PRO A 43 21.38 13.45 20.77
N PRO A 44 22.13 14.21 19.95
CA PRO A 44 22.03 14.15 18.49
C PRO A 44 22.19 12.73 17.90
N ARG A 45 23.09 11.93 18.45
CA ARG A 45 23.28 10.53 18.02
C ARG A 45 22.04 9.66 18.24
N GLU A 46 21.41 9.80 19.41
CA GLU A 46 20.23 9.03 19.78
C GLU A 46 19.00 9.51 18.99
N ALA A 47 18.83 10.83 18.86
CA ALA A 47 17.77 11.44 18.05
C ALA A 47 17.87 11.00 16.58
N ALA A 48 19.06 11.03 15.97
CA ALA A 48 19.27 10.59 14.59
C ALA A 48 18.94 9.09 14.42
N ALA A 49 19.36 8.25 15.37
CA ALA A 49 19.06 6.82 15.35
C ALA A 49 17.55 6.56 15.47
N GLU A 50 16.86 7.25 16.38
CA GLU A 50 15.41 7.14 16.57
C GLU A 50 14.64 7.60 15.33
N MET A 51 15.00 8.76 14.76
CA MET A 51 14.40 9.26 13.51
C MET A 51 14.58 8.27 12.36
N GLY A 52 15.79 7.72 12.20
CA GLY A 52 16.08 6.74 11.15
C GLY A 52 15.30 5.45 11.31
N HIS A 53 15.19 4.92 12.54
CA HIS A 53 14.40 3.72 12.82
C HIS A 53 12.90 3.96 12.63
N ALA A 54 12.37 5.07 13.13
CA ALA A 54 10.96 5.42 12.98
C ALA A 54 10.57 5.58 11.51
N LEU A 55 11.38 6.30 10.72
CA LEU A 55 11.22 6.42 9.26
C LEU A 55 11.25 5.05 8.57
N ARG A 56 12.27 4.24 8.82
CA ARG A 56 12.40 2.92 8.17
C ARG A 56 11.19 2.04 8.47
N PHE A 57 10.82 1.93 9.75
CA PHE A 57 9.68 1.13 10.18
C PHE A 57 8.36 1.61 9.55
N HIS A 58 8.12 2.92 9.58
CA HIS A 58 6.91 3.53 9.01
C HIS A 58 6.80 3.25 7.51
N LEU A 59 7.87 3.53 6.75
CA LEU A 59 7.89 3.34 5.31
C LEU A 59 7.74 1.86 4.94
N GLU A 60 8.39 0.95 5.68
CA GLU A 60 8.21 -0.49 5.45
C GLU A 60 6.77 -0.96 5.67
N GLU A 61 6.12 -0.51 6.75
CA GLU A 61 4.72 -0.84 7.01
C GLU A 61 3.78 -0.26 5.95
N ARG A 62 4.03 0.99 5.53
CA ARG A 62 3.29 1.63 4.44
C ARG A 62 3.47 0.92 3.10
N ILE A 63 4.69 0.55 2.72
CA ILE A 63 4.97 -0.23 1.49
C ILE A 63 4.24 -1.59 1.50
N LYS A 64 4.15 -2.26 2.65
CA LYS A 64 3.44 -3.55 2.75
C LYS A 64 1.92 -3.39 2.66
N ARG A 65 1.38 -2.28 3.18
CA ARG A 65 -0.07 -2.09 3.36
C ARG A 65 -0.73 -1.30 2.23
N GLU A 66 0.02 -0.41 1.60
CA GLU A 66 -0.44 0.61 0.63
C GLU A 66 0.32 0.55 -0.70
N ASP A 67 0.36 1.66 -1.43
CA ASP A 67 1.02 1.77 -2.73
C ASP A 67 2.56 1.74 -2.56
N PRO A 68 3.24 0.67 -3.01
CA PRO A 68 4.69 0.57 -2.90
C PRO A 68 5.41 1.70 -3.63
N GLU A 69 4.89 2.19 -4.76
CA GLU A 69 5.58 3.17 -5.60
C GLU A 69 5.72 4.53 -4.88
N LYS A 70 4.72 4.88 -4.06
CA LYS A 70 4.66 6.11 -3.27
C LYS A 70 5.78 6.19 -2.23
N TYR A 71 5.99 5.11 -1.47
CA TYR A 71 6.90 5.10 -0.33
C TYR A 71 8.31 4.58 -0.66
N VAL A 72 8.50 3.90 -1.81
CA VAL A 72 9.82 3.43 -2.25
C VAL A 72 10.81 4.59 -2.45
N ARG A 73 10.37 5.74 -2.97
CA ARG A 73 11.25 6.90 -3.16
C ARG A 73 11.74 7.48 -1.83
N LEU A 74 10.86 7.59 -0.84
CA LEU A 74 11.22 8.02 0.51
C LEU A 74 12.19 7.04 1.17
N SER A 75 11.97 5.74 0.99
CA SER A 75 12.87 4.71 1.51
C SER A 75 14.27 4.78 0.88
N GLN A 76 14.35 4.99 -0.43
CA GLN A 76 15.64 5.19 -1.12
C GLN A 76 16.37 6.43 -0.60
N ARG A 77 15.64 7.54 -0.42
CA ARG A 77 16.22 8.78 0.10
C ARG A 77 16.74 8.64 1.53
N LEU A 78 16.02 7.91 2.38
CA LEU A 78 16.47 7.57 3.73
C LEU A 78 17.80 6.82 3.71
N GLU A 79 17.91 5.79 2.88
CA GLU A 79 19.14 4.99 2.76
C GLU A 79 20.32 5.81 2.16
N GLU A 80 20.05 6.74 1.25
CA GLU A 80 21.05 7.68 0.75
C GLU A 80 21.63 8.55 1.86
N ILE A 81 20.78 9.15 2.70
CA ILE A 81 21.21 9.98 3.83
C ILE A 81 22.09 9.17 4.79
N LEU A 82 21.65 7.97 5.16
CA LEU A 82 22.40 7.09 6.07
C LEU A 82 23.76 6.69 5.50
N ARG A 83 23.84 6.45 4.19
CA ARG A 83 25.08 6.09 3.49
C ARG A 83 26.03 7.28 3.34
N GLU A 84 25.51 8.45 3.01
CA GLU A 84 26.31 9.63 2.71
C GLU A 84 26.81 10.33 3.97
N MET A 85 26.06 10.25 5.08
CA MET A 85 26.32 11.01 6.31
C MET A 85 26.71 10.14 7.52
N PRO A 86 27.65 9.18 7.42
CA PRO A 86 27.97 8.31 8.55
C PRO A 86 28.57 9.12 9.71
N GLY A 87 27.98 8.98 10.90
CA GLY A 87 28.45 9.67 12.12
C GLY A 87 28.16 11.17 12.18
N ARG A 88 27.58 11.77 11.14
CA ARG A 88 27.21 13.20 11.07
C ARG A 88 25.79 13.40 11.58
N PHE A 89 25.57 13.12 12.86
CA PHE A 89 24.22 12.97 13.43
C PHE A 89 23.36 14.23 13.37
N GLU A 90 23.95 15.41 13.57
CA GLU A 90 23.22 16.68 13.44
C GLU A 90 22.75 16.92 11.99
N GLU A 91 23.63 16.68 11.02
CA GLU A 91 23.28 16.75 9.58
C GLU A 91 22.23 15.70 9.19
N GLN A 92 22.29 14.50 9.78
CA GLN A 92 21.26 13.47 9.58
C GLN A 92 19.90 13.93 10.10
N ILE A 93 19.82 14.53 11.29
CA ILE A 93 18.57 15.05 11.86
C ILE A 93 17.97 16.11 10.93
N GLU A 94 18.79 17.06 10.46
CA GLU A 94 18.35 18.09 9.52
C GLU A 94 17.84 17.48 8.20
N ALA A 95 18.52 16.45 7.69
CA ALA A 95 18.11 15.76 6.46
C ALA A 95 16.86 14.90 6.64
N PHE A 96 16.64 14.30 7.82
CA PHE A 96 15.47 13.47 8.11
C PHE A 96 14.20 14.29 8.32
N GLY A 97 14.28 15.51 8.86
CA GLY A 97 13.11 16.37 9.09
C GLY A 97 12.18 16.47 7.87
N PRO A 98 12.69 16.87 6.69
CA PRO A 98 11.89 16.92 5.46
C PRO A 98 11.30 15.56 5.04
N LEU A 99 12.00 14.44 5.26
CA LEU A 99 11.47 13.11 4.96
C LEU A 99 10.33 12.73 5.90
N ILE A 100 10.42 13.11 7.17
CA ILE A 100 9.35 12.87 8.16
C ILE A 100 8.11 13.66 7.77
N GLU A 101 8.27 14.93 7.42
CA GLU A 101 7.14 15.76 6.98
C GLU A 101 6.52 15.23 5.69
N GLN A 102 7.33 14.79 4.72
CA GLN A 102 6.82 14.11 3.53
C GLN A 102 6.09 12.82 3.89
N ALA A 103 6.65 11.96 4.76
CA ALA A 103 5.99 10.74 5.18
C ALA A 103 4.64 11.02 5.87
N ARG A 104 4.56 12.06 6.71
CA ARG A 104 3.33 12.51 7.37
C ARG A 104 2.30 13.10 6.38
N GLN A 105 2.74 13.86 5.39
CA GLN A 105 1.85 14.36 4.32
C GLN A 105 1.34 13.22 3.46
N GLU A 106 2.18 12.23 3.18
CA GLU A 106 1.76 11.05 2.43
C GLU A 106 0.82 10.16 3.25
N ASP A 107 0.83 10.32 4.58
CA ASP A 107 -0.15 9.73 5.50
C ASP A 107 -1.48 10.47 5.54
N GLU A 108 -1.56 11.73 5.09
CA GLU A 108 -2.85 12.41 4.96
C GLU A 108 -3.74 11.56 4.06
N GLU A 109 -4.80 10.99 4.66
CA GLU A 109 -5.72 10.13 3.95
C GLU A 109 -6.28 10.89 2.77
N ASP A 110 -6.00 10.42 1.55
CA ASP A 110 -6.68 10.91 0.36
C ASP A 110 -8.18 10.95 0.68
N PRO A 111 -8.84 12.12 0.58
CA PRO A 111 -10.27 12.23 0.90
C PRO A 111 -11.13 11.21 0.13
N ARG A 112 -10.66 10.77 -1.05
CA ARG A 112 -11.29 9.72 -1.86
C ARG A 112 -11.22 8.34 -1.19
N LEU A 113 -10.24 8.11 -0.33
CA LEU A 113 -10.02 6.87 0.44
C LEU A 113 -10.56 6.93 1.87
N ALA A 114 -10.80 8.12 2.42
CA ALA A 114 -11.27 8.31 3.80
C ALA A 114 -12.54 7.48 4.08
N GLY A 115 -12.54 6.72 5.18
CA GLY A 115 -13.65 5.86 5.60
C GLY A 115 -13.81 4.55 4.81
N LEU A 116 -12.94 4.26 3.85
CA LEU A 116 -12.87 2.94 3.21
C LEU A 116 -12.01 1.97 4.05
N SER A 117 -12.42 0.70 4.13
CA SER A 117 -11.61 -0.35 4.74
C SER A 117 -10.27 -0.54 4.00
N PRO A 118 -9.23 -1.11 4.63
CA PRO A 118 -7.94 -1.34 3.97
C PRO A 118 -8.04 -2.14 2.66
N LEU A 119 -8.99 -3.08 2.59
CA LEU A 119 -9.27 -3.84 1.37
C LEU A 119 -9.87 -2.96 0.26
N GLU A 120 -10.87 -2.14 0.60
CA GLU A 120 -11.50 -1.22 -0.35
C GLU A 120 -10.51 -0.16 -0.83
N GLN A 121 -9.64 0.36 0.03
CA GLN A 121 -8.61 1.30 -0.40
C GLN A 121 -7.67 0.70 -1.44
N ARG A 122 -7.25 -0.56 -1.25
CA ARG A 122 -6.41 -1.27 -2.24
C ARG A 122 -7.13 -1.45 -3.57
N LEU A 123 -8.40 -1.85 -3.52
CA LEU A 123 -9.20 -2.04 -4.73
C LEU A 123 -9.50 -0.71 -5.44
N TYR A 124 -9.73 0.36 -4.68
CA TYR A 124 -9.90 1.72 -5.21
C TYR A 124 -8.66 2.15 -5.98
N ARG A 125 -7.47 2.04 -5.36
CA ARG A 125 -6.21 2.40 -6.02
C ARG A 125 -5.97 1.59 -7.29
N LEU A 126 -6.30 0.29 -7.28
CA LEU A 126 -6.22 -0.55 -8.48
C LEU A 126 -7.15 -0.06 -9.59
N LEU A 127 -8.41 0.26 -9.26
CA LEU A 127 -9.37 0.80 -10.22
C LEU A 127 -8.97 2.20 -10.75
N ASP A 128 -8.50 3.09 -9.88
CA ASP A 128 -8.04 4.44 -10.24
C ASP A 128 -6.83 4.36 -11.20
N ARG A 129 -5.86 3.50 -10.87
CA ARG A 129 -4.72 3.21 -11.75
C ARG A 129 -5.14 2.69 -13.12
N GLU A 130 -6.02 1.70 -13.17
CA GLU A 130 -6.49 1.11 -14.43
C GLU A 130 -7.32 2.10 -15.26
N ALA A 131 -8.06 3.02 -14.63
CA ALA A 131 -8.78 4.08 -15.31
C ALA A 131 -7.83 5.11 -15.94
N VAL A 132 -6.70 5.40 -15.28
CA VAL A 132 -5.65 6.30 -15.81
C VAL A 132 -4.84 5.63 -16.92
N GLU A 133 -4.46 4.36 -16.74
CA GLU A 133 -3.64 3.62 -17.70
C GLU A 133 -4.42 3.19 -18.96
N ASN A 134 -5.75 2.99 -18.86
CA ASN A 134 -6.60 2.60 -19.98
C ASN A 134 -7.63 3.69 -20.31
N PRO A 135 -7.31 4.61 -21.25
CA PRO A 135 -8.23 5.68 -21.64
C PRO A 135 -9.49 5.17 -22.34
N ASP A 136 -9.55 3.88 -22.68
CA ASP A 136 -10.72 3.21 -23.26
C ASP A 136 -11.84 2.95 -22.25
N ILE A 137 -11.65 3.27 -20.96
CA ILE A 137 -12.67 3.15 -19.91
C ILE A 137 -13.08 4.55 -19.43
N ASP A 138 -14.31 4.94 -19.72
CA ASP A 138 -14.92 6.16 -19.19
C ASP A 138 -15.40 5.92 -17.75
N THR A 139 -14.79 6.64 -16.82
CA THR A 139 -15.13 6.65 -15.40
C THR A 139 -15.71 7.98 -14.94
N SER A 140 -15.90 8.95 -15.85
CA SER A 140 -16.31 10.33 -15.50
C SER A 140 -17.68 10.42 -14.82
N ALA A 141 -18.59 9.50 -15.15
CA ALA A 141 -19.93 9.41 -14.57
C ALA A 141 -20.04 8.38 -13.44
N ALA A 142 -18.94 7.70 -13.09
CA ALA A 142 -18.90 6.62 -12.11
C ALA A 142 -18.52 7.13 -10.72
N ASP A 143 -19.20 6.63 -9.69
CA ASP A 143 -18.72 6.76 -8.31
C ASP A 143 -17.84 5.55 -8.00
N LEU A 144 -16.52 5.74 -8.13
CA LEU A 144 -15.53 4.67 -7.91
C LEU A 144 -15.60 4.10 -6.49
N ARG A 145 -15.97 4.88 -5.48
CA ARG A 145 -16.09 4.37 -4.09
C ARG A 145 -17.25 3.40 -3.98
N SER A 146 -18.40 3.76 -4.56
CA SER A 146 -19.56 2.88 -4.61
C SER A 146 -19.26 1.61 -5.40
N VAL A 147 -18.59 1.74 -6.56
CA VAL A 147 -18.16 0.60 -7.39
C VAL A 147 -17.28 -0.35 -6.58
N VAL A 148 -16.25 0.16 -5.90
CA VAL A 148 -15.34 -0.62 -5.05
C VAL A 148 -16.11 -1.42 -4.01
N GLY A 149 -17.05 -0.79 -3.29
CA GLY A 149 -17.89 -1.47 -2.30
C GLY A 149 -18.66 -2.63 -2.92
N THR A 150 -19.34 -2.38 -4.05
CA THR A 150 -20.12 -3.43 -4.75
C THR A 150 -19.25 -4.58 -5.25
N VAL A 151 -18.08 -4.29 -5.82
CA VAL A 151 -17.14 -5.32 -6.31
C VAL A 151 -16.60 -6.15 -5.14
N CYS A 152 -16.23 -5.50 -4.03
CA CYS A 152 -15.81 -6.18 -2.80
C CYS A 152 -16.89 -7.15 -2.30
N ASP A 153 -18.13 -6.68 -2.22
CA ASP A 153 -19.25 -7.49 -1.73
C ASP A 153 -19.54 -8.65 -2.69
N THR A 154 -19.63 -8.41 -4.00
CA THR A 154 -19.86 -9.46 -4.99
C THR A 154 -18.77 -10.51 -5.00
N ALA A 155 -17.50 -10.09 -4.90
CA ALA A 155 -16.37 -11.00 -4.85
C ALA A 155 -16.39 -11.85 -3.59
N ALA A 156 -16.59 -11.23 -2.43
CA ALA A 156 -16.66 -11.94 -1.18
C ALA A 156 -17.81 -12.96 -1.15
N HIS A 157 -19.03 -12.57 -1.53
CA HIS A 157 -20.20 -13.46 -1.58
C HIS A 157 -20.02 -14.60 -2.58
N THR A 158 -19.36 -14.35 -3.71
CA THR A 158 -19.10 -15.38 -4.72
C THR A 158 -18.06 -16.39 -4.22
N MET A 159 -16.98 -15.92 -3.60
CA MET A 159 -15.91 -16.77 -3.07
C MET A 159 -16.27 -17.51 -1.77
N ALA A 160 -17.30 -17.06 -1.06
CA ALA A 160 -17.83 -17.72 0.14
C ALA A 160 -18.69 -18.96 -0.18
N LYS A 161 -19.13 -19.14 -1.43
CA LYS A 161 -19.92 -20.31 -1.82
C LYS A 161 -19.09 -21.59 -1.71
N ALA A 162 -19.68 -22.65 -1.16
CA ALA A 162 -19.02 -23.97 -1.05
C ALA A 162 -18.56 -24.55 -2.39
N ALA A 163 -19.27 -24.21 -3.48
CA ALA A 163 -18.91 -24.61 -4.83
C ALA A 163 -17.67 -23.88 -5.39
N TYR A 164 -17.24 -22.77 -4.78
CA TYR A 164 -16.09 -22.00 -5.26
C TYR A 164 -14.78 -22.71 -4.88
N GLN A 165 -14.12 -23.28 -5.89
CA GLN A 165 -12.85 -23.99 -5.75
C GLN A 165 -11.65 -23.15 -6.20
N GLY A 166 -11.87 -21.95 -6.73
CA GLY A 166 -10.82 -21.07 -7.25
C GLY A 166 -10.24 -21.58 -8.58
N GLN A 167 -10.98 -22.43 -9.29
CA GLN A 167 -10.59 -22.93 -10.60
C GLN A 167 -10.87 -21.89 -11.70
N HIS A 168 -10.38 -22.14 -12.90
CA HIS A 168 -10.57 -21.22 -14.04
C HIS A 168 -12.04 -20.85 -14.29
N GLN A 169 -12.96 -21.81 -14.16
CA GLN A 169 -14.40 -21.56 -14.31
C GLN A 169 -14.98 -20.65 -13.22
N ASP A 170 -14.48 -20.76 -11.99
CA ASP A 170 -14.91 -19.93 -10.86
C ASP A 170 -14.40 -18.49 -11.03
N LEU A 171 -13.17 -18.35 -11.52
CA LEU A 171 -12.57 -17.06 -11.84
C LEU A 171 -13.31 -16.36 -12.98
N ALA A 172 -13.66 -17.09 -14.05
CA ALA A 172 -14.43 -16.54 -15.17
C ALA A 172 -15.83 -16.08 -14.72
N LEU A 173 -16.50 -16.86 -13.87
CA LEU A 173 -17.80 -16.49 -13.30
C LEU A 173 -17.70 -15.28 -12.37
N LEU A 174 -16.63 -15.19 -11.57
CA LEU A 174 -16.35 -14.03 -10.75
C LEU A 174 -16.10 -12.78 -11.61
N ALA A 175 -15.28 -12.89 -12.65
CA ALA A 175 -15.00 -11.80 -13.58
C ALA A 175 -16.27 -11.29 -14.27
N ASP A 176 -17.15 -12.18 -14.73
CA ASP A 176 -18.41 -11.77 -15.35
C ASP A 176 -19.33 -11.00 -14.39
N LYS A 177 -19.42 -11.46 -13.13
CA LYS A 177 -20.17 -10.74 -12.09
C LYS A 177 -19.58 -9.38 -11.78
N ILE A 178 -18.25 -9.29 -11.62
CA ILE A 178 -17.56 -8.01 -11.39
C ILE A 178 -17.83 -7.07 -12.56
N ARG A 179 -17.73 -7.55 -13.81
CA ARG A 179 -18.04 -6.76 -15.00
C ARG A 179 -19.46 -6.20 -14.96
N MET A 180 -20.45 -6.99 -14.55
CA MET A 180 -21.82 -6.48 -14.39
C MET A 180 -21.90 -5.34 -13.36
N ASP A 181 -21.15 -5.42 -12.26
CA ASP A 181 -21.13 -4.38 -11.25
C ASP A 181 -20.41 -3.12 -11.72
N LEU A 182 -19.32 -3.25 -12.49
CA LEU A 182 -18.65 -2.11 -13.13
C LEU A 182 -19.63 -1.36 -14.07
N VAL A 183 -20.39 -2.10 -14.87
CA VAL A 183 -21.40 -1.51 -15.79
C VAL A 183 -22.51 -0.81 -15.00
N LYS A 184 -23.03 -1.42 -13.94
CA LYS A 184 -24.06 -0.80 -13.06
C LYS A 184 -23.52 0.46 -12.38
N GLY A 185 -22.25 0.43 -11.98
CA GLY A 185 -21.49 1.55 -11.45
C GLY A 185 -21.13 2.63 -12.47
N ARG A 186 -21.63 2.49 -13.71
CA ARG A 186 -21.49 3.44 -14.82
C ARG A 186 -20.08 3.53 -15.42
N LEU A 187 -19.21 2.56 -15.19
CA LEU A 187 -17.99 2.42 -15.99
C LEU A 187 -18.39 1.93 -17.38
N ARG A 188 -18.01 2.68 -18.42
CA ARG A 188 -18.37 2.38 -19.81
C ARG A 188 -17.13 2.31 -20.68
N PRO A 189 -17.10 1.43 -21.69
CA PRO A 189 -16.07 1.52 -22.71
C PRO A 189 -16.28 2.80 -23.54
N VAL A 190 -15.18 3.48 -23.87
CA VAL A 190 -15.18 4.67 -24.74
C VAL A 190 -15.42 4.27 -26.20
N CYS A 191 -14.91 3.12 -26.62
CA CYS A 191 -15.15 2.53 -27.93
C CYS A 191 -16.24 1.43 -27.86
N THR A 192 -16.71 0.96 -29.01
CA THR A 192 -17.78 -0.07 -29.10
C THR A 192 -17.35 -1.42 -28.51
N GLU A 193 -16.04 -1.64 -28.33
CA GLU A 193 -15.48 -2.89 -27.83
C GLU A 193 -15.51 -2.94 -26.29
N TRP A 194 -16.05 -4.04 -25.76
CA TRP A 194 -16.12 -4.29 -24.30
C TRP A 194 -14.86 -4.94 -23.73
N THR A 195 -13.80 -5.02 -24.53
CA THR A 195 -12.54 -5.71 -24.20
C THR A 195 -11.86 -5.08 -23.00
N ALA A 196 -11.69 -3.76 -22.97
CA ALA A 196 -11.04 -3.07 -21.85
C ALA A 196 -11.77 -3.31 -20.51
N LEU A 197 -13.10 -3.26 -20.52
CA LEU A 197 -13.90 -3.50 -19.31
C LEU A 197 -13.86 -4.97 -18.87
N ARG A 198 -13.83 -5.91 -19.82
CA ARG A 198 -13.66 -7.34 -19.54
C ARG A 198 -12.29 -7.60 -18.92
N ASP A 199 -11.23 -7.08 -19.53
CA ASP A 199 -9.86 -7.30 -19.07
C ASP A 199 -9.64 -6.69 -17.67
N LEU A 200 -10.25 -5.53 -17.38
CA LEU A 200 -10.31 -4.96 -16.04
C LEU A 200 -11.02 -5.91 -15.04
N ALA A 201 -12.20 -6.43 -15.40
CA ALA A 201 -12.94 -7.34 -14.53
C ALA A 201 -12.18 -8.65 -14.26
N GLU A 202 -11.46 -9.18 -15.25
CA GLU A 202 -10.59 -10.34 -15.11
C GLU A 202 -9.42 -10.06 -14.15
N ARG A 203 -8.78 -8.89 -14.25
CA ARG A 203 -7.72 -8.47 -13.32
C ARG A 203 -8.25 -8.35 -11.89
N LEU A 204 -9.41 -7.72 -11.70
CA LEU A 204 -10.04 -7.58 -10.39
C LEU A 204 -10.43 -8.95 -9.79
N ALA A 205 -10.95 -9.86 -10.60
CA ALA A 205 -11.26 -11.24 -10.18
C ALA A 205 -9.99 -12.00 -9.76
N ALA A 206 -8.92 -11.89 -10.55
CA ALA A 206 -7.63 -12.49 -10.22
C ALA A 206 -7.02 -11.90 -8.95
N TYR A 207 -7.13 -10.58 -8.74
CA TYR A 207 -6.72 -9.90 -7.51
C TYR A 207 -7.52 -10.41 -6.31
N ALA A 208 -8.84 -10.51 -6.44
CA ALA A 208 -9.72 -10.98 -5.37
C ALA A 208 -9.43 -12.43 -4.98
N ALA A 209 -9.21 -13.30 -5.96
CA ALA A 209 -8.86 -14.70 -5.71
C ALA A 209 -7.51 -14.86 -5.00
N GLN A 210 -6.50 -14.06 -5.36
CA GLN A 210 -5.20 -14.03 -4.69
C GLN A 210 -5.29 -13.53 -3.25
N ASN A 211 -6.24 -12.63 -2.96
CA ASN A 211 -6.45 -12.03 -1.64
C ASN A 211 -7.71 -12.58 -0.93
N ARG A 212 -8.12 -13.82 -1.25
CA ARG A 212 -9.39 -14.41 -0.80
C ARG A 212 -9.65 -14.27 0.70
N ALA A 213 -8.63 -14.45 1.53
CA ALA A 213 -8.74 -14.33 2.99
C ALA A 213 -9.27 -12.96 3.43
N SER A 214 -8.77 -11.87 2.84
CA SER A 214 -9.21 -10.51 3.14
C SER A 214 -10.65 -10.23 2.69
N PHE A 215 -11.05 -10.76 1.53
CA PHE A 215 -12.43 -10.64 1.07
C PHE A 215 -13.40 -11.43 1.95
N LEU A 216 -13.00 -12.61 2.44
CA LEU A 216 -13.82 -13.38 3.38
C LEU A 216 -13.87 -12.75 4.78
N ALA A 217 -12.80 -12.07 5.22
CA ALA A 217 -12.77 -11.31 6.47
C ALA A 217 -13.81 -10.17 6.46
N ARG A 218 -13.90 -9.44 5.34
CA ARG A 218 -14.92 -8.41 5.12
C ARG A 218 -16.34 -8.94 5.37
N LEU A 219 -16.68 -10.12 4.87
CA LEU A 219 -18.02 -10.72 5.08
C LEU A 219 -18.32 -11.01 6.56
N ARG A 220 -17.29 -11.21 7.38
CA ARG A 220 -17.40 -11.44 8.82
C ARG A 220 -17.42 -10.14 9.64
N GLY A 221 -17.18 -8.99 9.01
CA GLY A 221 -17.08 -7.70 9.69
C GLY A 221 -15.73 -7.45 10.37
N GLU A 222 -14.68 -8.15 9.93
CA GLU A 222 -13.27 -7.96 10.33
C GLU A 222 -12.56 -6.96 9.41
#